data_AF-A0A853DCK4-F1
#
_entry.id   AF-A0A853DCK4-F1
#
_cell.length_a   1.000
_cell.length_b   1.000
_cell.length_c   1.000
_cell.angle_alpha   90.00
_cell.angle_beta   90.00
_cell.angle_gamma   90.00
#
_symmetry.space_group_name_H-M   'P 1'
#
loop_
_entity.id
_entity.type
_entity.pdbx_description
1 polymer ?
#
loop_
_entity_poly.entity_id
_entity_poly.type
_entity_poly.pdbx_seq_one_letter_code
_entity_poly.pdbx_strand_id
1 'polypeptide(L)'
;MPKYETIENHVERRTYIQGKFRGKFIGYFDPRKSDVKHENFYDLEVISGEITTIKNENNIRHWETGEPEEFQEIDNFLTKLPDNLPLEIIDEKGGTKAYNVNLNDKKLSDYTLSNQVYEGNKIFGDITGDISGYLRHYDTEYIKVEIEEETPKKLSLTSDRIKTKKQTGNSEVDGDYKRWEYYYSDKSTYWGSWVKQSGTKNSSFSFWEILGLLLQTLIGAIFIIPLLIFGWKVILPIAIILGAIYLFSLLSSVIISVSKWIFRFAGIVLLVLVVFGIVSSITNTLKYPNIKKTNVVDDADEVTVIEDNPILGDSIITHHRIWEDYANNLYEADLKMRFSDYKDAYQLRNNLSIPLNTTSQYNRIVSTIYDYDLNQLDLVYSTLDSLKFEKKLNKIAFAEVIVSMIQDIPYTLILSDDCNADNYNDTFIEEYLASKGDCQGFTKYGLLTPVEFVSTLKGDCDTRTLLLFTIFNHYNYDVVMLSSELYKHSIIGINLPYNGISKSINGIKYFVWETTNKGIPPGIISREISDMRFWNVSLKSNKKLSI
;
A
#
# COMPACT_ATOMS: atom_id res chain seq x y z
N MET A 1 34.64 -35.51 -22.25
CA MET A 1 33.40 -34.87 -22.70
C MET A 1 33.25 -33.61 -21.86
N PRO A 2 33.15 -32.43 -22.49
CA PRO A 2 33.01 -31.19 -21.72
C PRO A 2 31.78 -31.26 -20.83
N LYS A 3 31.97 -30.93 -19.55
CA LYS A 3 30.87 -30.83 -18.58
C LYS A 3 30.32 -29.43 -18.65
N TYR A 4 29.03 -29.33 -18.94
CA TYR A 4 28.33 -28.05 -18.97
C TYR A 4 27.52 -27.89 -17.69
N GLU A 5 27.64 -26.74 -17.04
CA GLU A 5 26.71 -26.33 -15.99
C GLU A 5 25.76 -25.29 -16.57
N THR A 6 24.48 -25.39 -16.20
CA THR A 6 23.47 -24.42 -16.62
C THR A 6 23.37 -23.38 -15.52
N ILE A 7 23.86 -22.18 -15.80
CA ILE A 7 23.82 -21.07 -14.84
C ILE A 7 22.68 -20.15 -15.23
N GLU A 8 21.93 -19.69 -14.24
CA GLU A 8 20.89 -18.69 -14.38
C GLU A 8 21.54 -17.30 -14.51
N ASN A 9 21.41 -16.67 -15.67
CA ASN A 9 21.92 -15.34 -15.93
C ASN A 9 20.77 -14.35 -16.09
N HIS A 10 20.75 -13.29 -15.26
CA HIS A 10 19.77 -12.22 -15.38
C HIS A 10 20.32 -11.12 -16.29
N VAL A 11 19.73 -10.98 -17.47
CA VAL A 11 20.12 -9.97 -18.47
C VAL A 11 19.16 -8.78 -18.35
N GLU A 12 19.70 -7.59 -18.12
CA GLU A 12 18.92 -6.34 -18.18
C GLU A 12 18.57 -6.04 -19.65
N ARG A 13 17.29 -5.82 -19.91
CA ARG A 13 16.75 -5.44 -21.22
C ARG A 13 16.09 -4.08 -21.11
N ARG A 14 16.25 -3.27 -22.18
CA ARG A 14 15.78 -1.89 -22.22
C ARG A 14 14.83 -1.66 -23.39
N THR A 15 13.64 -1.16 -23.09
CA THR A 15 12.67 -0.72 -24.09
C THR A 15 12.62 0.79 -24.07
N TYR A 16 12.98 1.43 -25.19
CA TYR A 16 13.08 2.89 -25.29
C TYR A 16 11.77 3.47 -25.80
N ILE A 17 11.37 4.60 -25.21
CA ILE A 17 10.13 5.29 -25.49
C ILE A 17 10.43 6.76 -25.72
N GLN A 18 9.89 7.31 -26.81
CA GLN A 18 9.82 8.75 -27.05
C GLN A 18 8.39 9.16 -27.41
N GLY A 19 8.00 10.37 -27.05
CA GLY A 19 6.65 10.88 -27.29
C GLY A 19 6.50 12.35 -26.91
N LYS A 20 5.26 12.83 -26.95
CA LYS A 20 4.90 14.18 -26.51
C LYS A 20 4.55 14.18 -25.04
N PHE A 21 5.16 15.08 -24.28
CA PHE A 21 4.84 15.34 -22.89
C PHE A 21 3.91 16.53 -22.77
N ARG A 22 2.91 16.40 -21.91
CA ARG A 22 2.06 17.50 -21.46
C ARG A 22 1.94 17.43 -19.95
N GLY A 23 2.24 18.52 -19.27
CA GLY A 23 2.27 18.56 -17.82
C GLY A 23 1.92 19.91 -17.25
N LYS A 24 1.85 19.96 -15.92
CA LYS A 24 1.68 21.19 -15.15
C LYS A 24 2.95 21.48 -14.39
N PHE A 25 3.30 22.75 -14.26
CA PHE A 25 4.45 23.19 -13.49
C PHE A 25 4.05 24.26 -12.48
N ILE A 26 4.86 24.34 -11.42
CA ILE A 26 4.91 25.46 -10.49
C ILE A 26 6.30 26.06 -10.54
N GLY A 27 6.40 27.38 -10.63
CA GLY A 27 7.65 28.11 -10.51
C GLY A 27 7.67 28.90 -9.21
N TYR A 28 8.73 28.75 -8.43
CA TYR A 28 8.95 29.52 -7.21
C TYR A 28 9.85 30.70 -7.50
N PHE A 29 9.41 31.91 -7.16
CA PHE A 29 10.19 33.13 -7.36
C PHE A 29 11.53 33.05 -6.62
N ASP A 30 12.65 33.25 -7.33
CA ASP A 30 13.98 33.32 -6.74
C ASP A 30 14.40 34.79 -6.54
N PRO A 31 14.32 35.33 -5.31
CA PRO A 31 14.67 36.73 -5.03
C PRO A 31 16.17 37.01 -5.17
N ARG A 32 17.03 36.00 -5.29
CA ARG A 32 18.49 36.20 -5.41
C ARG A 32 18.93 36.43 -6.84
N LYS A 33 18.17 35.91 -7.81
CA LYS A 33 18.42 36.06 -9.25
C LYS A 33 17.55 37.15 -9.87
N SER A 34 16.42 37.47 -9.24
CA SER A 34 15.43 38.43 -9.73
C SER A 34 15.71 39.86 -9.26
N ASP A 35 15.53 40.84 -10.14
CA ASP A 35 15.69 42.26 -9.80
C ASP A 35 14.35 42.99 -9.60
N VAL A 36 13.22 42.29 -9.76
CA VAL A 36 11.82 42.74 -9.60
C VAL A 36 11.42 43.85 -10.57
N LYS A 37 12.37 44.51 -11.23
CA LYS A 37 12.16 45.71 -12.06
C LYS A 37 12.26 45.43 -13.56
N HIS A 38 13.11 44.50 -13.96
CA HIS A 38 13.36 44.17 -15.36
C HIS A 38 13.23 42.67 -15.62
N GLU A 39 13.74 41.82 -14.73
CA GLU A 39 13.77 40.37 -14.92
C GLU A 39 13.45 39.61 -13.62
N ASN A 40 12.53 38.65 -13.75
CA ASN A 40 12.12 37.76 -12.67
C ASN A 40 12.45 36.32 -13.05
N PHE A 41 13.18 35.65 -12.17
CA PHE A 41 13.58 34.25 -12.31
C PHE A 41 12.75 33.38 -11.39
N TYR A 42 12.31 32.24 -11.92
CA TYR A 42 11.53 31.24 -11.20
C TYR A 42 12.23 29.89 -11.29
N ASP A 43 12.38 29.22 -10.15
CA ASP A 43 12.82 27.83 -10.10
C ASP A 43 11.61 26.93 -10.37
N LEU A 44 11.63 26.22 -11.50
CA LEU A 44 10.51 25.40 -11.96
C LEU A 44 10.51 24.03 -11.28
N GLU A 45 9.31 23.52 -11.01
CA GLU A 45 9.02 22.16 -10.56
C GLU A 45 7.83 21.63 -11.37
N VAL A 46 8.02 20.52 -12.08
CA VAL A 46 6.95 19.87 -12.84
C VAL A 46 6.17 18.96 -11.89
N ILE A 47 4.89 19.27 -11.67
CA ILE A 47 4.06 18.62 -10.65
C ILE A 47 3.31 17.39 -11.18
N SER A 48 2.98 17.39 -12.47
CA SER A 48 2.28 16.30 -13.14
C SER A 48 2.57 16.33 -14.62
N GLY A 49 2.33 15.21 -15.29
CA GLY A 49 2.25 15.18 -16.74
C GLY A 49 1.97 13.80 -17.27
N GLU A 50 1.60 13.77 -18.54
CA GLU A 50 1.25 12.61 -19.35
C GLU A 50 2.14 12.56 -20.59
N ILE A 51 2.32 11.36 -21.12
CA ILE A 51 3.08 11.09 -22.32
C ILE A 51 2.13 10.48 -23.34
N THR A 52 2.09 11.06 -24.54
CA THR A 52 1.39 10.48 -25.69
C THR A 52 2.43 10.03 -26.71
N THR A 53 2.35 8.78 -27.14
CA THR A 53 3.24 8.22 -28.15
C THR A 53 2.46 7.42 -29.19
N ILE A 54 3.03 7.27 -30.39
CA ILE A 54 2.47 6.47 -31.47
C ILE A 54 3.28 5.17 -31.56
N LYS A 55 2.62 4.02 -31.66
CA LYS A 55 3.28 2.73 -31.78
C LYS A 55 3.93 2.58 -33.16
N ASN A 56 5.20 2.93 -33.26
CA ASN A 56 6.04 2.69 -34.44
C ASN A 56 7.51 2.46 -34.01
N GLU A 57 8.34 1.99 -34.93
CA GLU A 57 9.76 1.64 -34.68
C GLU A 57 10.64 2.85 -34.31
N ASN A 58 10.17 4.08 -34.51
CA ASN A 58 10.88 5.28 -34.10
C ASN A 58 10.55 5.64 -32.65
N ASN A 59 9.28 5.53 -32.27
CA ASN A 59 8.76 6.02 -31.01
C ASN A 59 8.80 4.99 -29.88
N ILE A 60 8.68 3.71 -30.22
CA ILE A 60 8.81 2.60 -29.28
C ILE A 60 9.79 1.60 -29.89
N ARG A 61 10.97 1.48 -29.28
CA ARG A 61 11.98 0.51 -29.68
C ARG A 61 12.06 -0.58 -28.64
N HIS A 62 11.65 -1.78 -29.04
CA HIS A 62 11.73 -2.98 -28.23
C HIS A 62 13.18 -3.46 -28.16
N TRP A 63 13.60 -4.03 -27.03
CA TRP A 63 14.97 -4.51 -26.84
C TRP A 63 15.43 -5.53 -27.90
N GLU A 64 14.49 -6.30 -28.48
CA GLU A 64 14.76 -7.28 -29.56
C GLU A 64 15.20 -6.61 -30.87
N THR A 65 14.90 -5.33 -31.07
CA THR A 65 15.24 -4.58 -32.29
C THR A 65 16.66 -4.00 -32.26
N GLY A 66 17.42 -4.22 -31.17
CA GLY A 66 18.81 -3.79 -30.98
C GLY A 66 18.97 -2.69 -29.92
N GLU A 67 20.15 -2.60 -29.30
CA GLU A 67 20.50 -1.46 -28.43
C GLU A 67 20.74 -0.21 -29.29
N PRO A 68 20.17 0.96 -28.93
CA PRO A 68 20.32 2.18 -29.71
C PRO A 68 21.75 2.72 -29.68
N GLU A 69 22.06 3.62 -30.61
CA GLU A 69 23.17 4.57 -30.45
C GLU A 69 23.00 5.30 -29.09
N GLU A 70 24.10 5.53 -28.37
CA GLU A 70 24.06 6.30 -27.13
C GLU A 70 23.30 7.62 -27.37
N PHE A 71 22.30 7.90 -26.53
CA PHE A 71 21.54 9.14 -26.60
C PHE A 71 22.51 10.32 -26.64
N GLN A 72 22.35 11.21 -27.63
CA GLN A 72 23.10 12.44 -27.67
C GLN A 72 22.92 13.19 -26.33
N GLU A 73 24.00 13.73 -25.79
CA GLU A 73 23.96 14.63 -24.62
C GLU A 73 23.22 15.91 -25.05
N ILE A 74 21.89 15.87 -24.96
CA ILE A 74 21.04 17.05 -25.05
C ILE A 74 21.05 17.70 -23.68
N ASP A 75 21.15 19.03 -23.63
CA ASP A 75 21.09 19.79 -22.38
C ASP A 75 19.90 19.33 -21.53
N ASN A 76 20.23 18.74 -20.38
CA ASN A 76 19.23 18.18 -19.49
C ASN A 76 18.27 19.29 -19.04
N PHE A 77 16.97 19.06 -19.19
CA PHE A 77 15.98 19.83 -18.47
C PHE A 77 16.30 19.74 -16.97
N LEU A 78 16.80 20.83 -16.39
CA LEU A 78 17.41 20.84 -15.05
C LEU A 78 16.42 20.49 -13.93
N THR A 79 15.12 20.50 -14.24
CA THR A 79 14.05 20.22 -13.28
C THR A 79 13.69 18.75 -13.29
N LYS A 80 13.54 18.17 -12.09
CA LYS A 80 13.13 16.77 -11.94
C LYS A 80 11.70 16.55 -12.47
N LEU A 81 11.54 15.59 -13.38
CA LEU A 81 10.23 15.16 -13.88
C LEU A 81 9.53 14.18 -12.92
N PRO A 82 8.18 14.17 -12.87
CA PRO A 82 7.42 13.27 -11.99
C PRO A 82 7.71 11.78 -12.23
N ASP A 83 7.63 10.98 -11.17
CA ASP A 83 7.66 9.52 -11.25
C ASP A 83 6.26 8.96 -11.57
N ASN A 84 6.22 7.82 -12.28
CA ASN A 84 4.99 7.19 -12.77
C ASN A 84 4.20 8.10 -13.72
N LEU A 85 4.65 8.29 -14.95
CA LEU A 85 3.93 9.10 -15.95
C LEU A 85 2.88 8.23 -16.66
N PRO A 86 1.61 8.65 -16.77
CA PRO A 86 0.66 8.04 -17.70
C PRO A 86 1.24 8.08 -19.11
N LEU A 87 1.27 6.94 -19.79
CA LEU A 87 1.70 6.77 -21.16
C LEU A 87 0.52 6.25 -21.98
N GLU A 88 0.03 7.08 -22.89
CA GLU A 88 -0.92 6.68 -23.91
C GLU A 88 -0.18 6.28 -25.18
N ILE A 89 -0.41 5.06 -25.64
CA ILE A 89 0.14 4.51 -26.88
C ILE A 89 -0.99 4.42 -27.90
N ILE A 90 -0.85 5.16 -28.99
CA ILE A 90 -1.78 5.16 -30.13
C ILE A 90 -1.28 4.15 -31.16
N ASP A 91 -2.06 3.10 -31.45
CA ASP A 91 -1.76 2.12 -32.50
C ASP A 91 -1.94 2.74 -33.90
N GLU A 92 -1.34 2.13 -34.93
CA GLU A 92 -1.42 2.61 -36.32
C GLU A 92 -2.87 2.68 -36.86
N LYS A 93 -3.80 1.98 -36.21
CA LYS A 93 -5.24 1.94 -36.51
C LYS A 93 -6.08 2.90 -35.64
N GLY A 94 -5.45 3.74 -34.82
CA GLY A 94 -6.12 4.71 -33.94
C GLY A 94 -6.64 4.14 -32.62
N GLY A 95 -6.36 2.89 -32.29
CA GLY A 95 -6.70 2.30 -31.00
C GLY A 95 -5.73 2.77 -29.91
N THR A 96 -6.24 3.23 -28.76
CA THR A 96 -5.40 3.74 -27.67
C THR A 96 -5.25 2.71 -26.55
N LYS A 97 -4.05 2.62 -25.98
CA LYS A 97 -3.76 1.83 -24.78
C LYS A 97 -3.00 2.70 -23.78
N ALA A 98 -3.52 2.81 -22.57
CA ALA A 98 -2.92 3.58 -21.50
C ALA A 98 -2.15 2.66 -20.53
N TYR A 99 -0.94 3.09 -20.18
CA TYR A 99 -0.06 2.42 -19.21
C TYR A 99 0.40 3.44 -18.19
N ASN A 100 0.75 3.00 -16.99
CA ASN A 100 1.46 3.84 -16.03
C ASN A 100 2.93 3.41 -16.04
N VAL A 101 3.83 4.29 -16.46
CA VAL A 101 5.23 3.94 -16.69
C VAL A 101 6.17 4.76 -15.83
N ASN A 102 7.21 4.12 -15.30
CA ASN A 102 8.33 4.82 -14.70
C ASN A 102 9.52 4.75 -15.64
N LEU A 103 9.71 5.80 -16.44
CA LEU A 103 10.83 5.90 -17.36
C LEU A 103 12.13 6.16 -16.59
N ASN A 104 13.17 5.41 -16.90
CA ASN A 104 14.53 5.68 -16.50
C ASN A 104 15.16 6.70 -17.46
N ASP A 105 16.04 7.55 -16.91
CA ASP A 105 16.77 8.60 -17.65
C ASP A 105 15.85 9.49 -18.50
N LYS A 106 14.87 10.11 -17.83
CA LYS A 106 13.86 10.96 -18.48
C LYS A 106 14.51 12.24 -18.99
N LYS A 107 14.33 12.52 -20.27
CA LYS A 107 14.81 13.76 -20.91
C LYS A 107 13.62 14.47 -21.54
N LEU A 108 13.53 15.78 -21.32
CA LEU A 108 12.53 16.66 -21.92
C LEU A 108 13.25 17.70 -22.80
N SER A 109 12.97 17.70 -24.10
CA SER A 109 13.48 18.65 -25.08
C SER A 109 12.35 19.45 -25.72
N ASP A 110 12.72 20.52 -26.44
CA ASP A 110 11.78 21.35 -27.23
C ASP A 110 10.54 21.79 -26.45
N TYR A 111 10.73 22.12 -25.16
CA TYR A 111 9.63 22.39 -24.27
C TYR A 111 9.13 23.84 -24.38
N THR A 112 7.81 24.01 -24.20
CA THR A 112 7.14 25.30 -24.20
C THR A 112 6.34 25.45 -22.91
N LEU A 113 6.39 26.64 -22.30
CA LEU A 113 5.58 26.99 -21.14
C LEU A 113 4.40 27.86 -21.61
N SER A 114 3.18 27.51 -21.21
CA SER A 114 1.95 28.22 -21.59
C SER A 114 1.00 28.37 -20.39
N ASN A 115 -0.08 29.13 -20.57
CA ASN A 115 -1.14 29.30 -19.56
C ASN A 115 -0.63 29.75 -18.18
N GLN A 116 0.30 30.70 -18.17
CA GLN A 116 0.96 31.16 -16.96
C GLN A 116 0.05 32.05 -16.09
N VAL A 117 -0.21 31.62 -14.86
CA VAL A 117 -0.95 32.35 -13.84
C VAL A 117 -0.01 32.72 -12.70
N TYR A 118 0.02 33.99 -12.32
CA TYR A 118 0.88 34.51 -11.27
C TYR A 118 0.08 34.70 -9.99
N GLU A 119 0.54 34.09 -8.89
CA GLU A 119 -0.07 34.22 -7.57
C GLU A 119 1.00 34.47 -6.51
N GLY A 120 1.16 35.73 -6.10
CA GLY A 120 2.19 36.14 -5.15
C GLY A 120 3.61 35.84 -5.68
N ASN A 121 4.33 34.97 -4.97
CA ASN A 121 5.71 34.56 -5.30
C ASN A 121 5.76 33.26 -6.12
N LYS A 122 4.65 32.88 -6.75
CA LYS A 122 4.53 31.64 -7.51
C LYS A 122 3.95 31.90 -8.89
N ILE A 123 4.37 31.09 -9.85
CA ILE A 123 3.80 31.00 -11.18
C ILE A 123 3.31 29.58 -11.40
N PHE A 124 2.12 29.42 -11.96
CA PHE A 124 1.56 28.14 -12.35
C PHE A 124 1.36 28.13 -13.85
N GLY A 125 1.53 26.99 -14.50
CA GLY A 125 1.24 26.91 -15.92
C GLY A 125 1.32 25.50 -16.46
N ASP A 126 1.16 25.41 -17.76
CA ASP A 126 1.30 24.17 -18.50
C ASP A 126 2.68 24.11 -19.15
N ILE A 127 3.26 22.91 -19.18
CA ILE A 127 4.51 22.61 -19.88
C ILE A 127 4.23 21.52 -20.92
N THR A 128 4.63 21.76 -22.15
CA THR A 128 4.61 20.76 -23.22
C THR A 128 6.01 20.55 -23.76
N GLY A 129 6.33 19.39 -24.32
CA GLY A 129 7.64 19.14 -24.93
C GLY A 129 7.78 17.73 -25.48
N ASP A 130 8.96 17.41 -25.99
CA ASP A 130 9.32 16.06 -26.43
C ASP A 130 10.01 15.32 -25.29
N ILE A 131 9.48 14.16 -24.90
CA ILE A 131 10.03 13.35 -23.81
C ILE A 131 10.60 12.05 -24.34
N SER A 132 11.74 11.65 -23.78
CA SER A 132 12.36 10.36 -24.03
C SER A 132 12.84 9.71 -22.73
N GLY A 133 12.92 8.39 -22.74
CA GLY A 133 13.43 7.57 -21.63
C GLY A 133 13.32 6.09 -21.95
N TYR A 134 13.63 5.22 -20.99
CA TYR A 134 13.54 3.78 -21.20
C TYR A 134 12.96 3.02 -20.01
N LEU A 135 12.36 1.86 -20.29
CA LEU A 135 11.90 0.89 -19.30
C LEU A 135 12.95 -0.20 -19.13
N ARG A 136 13.21 -0.59 -17.88
CA ARG A 136 14.07 -1.72 -17.54
C ARG A 136 13.22 -2.96 -17.25
N HIS A 137 13.56 -4.09 -17.86
CA HIS A 137 13.11 -5.41 -17.41
C HIS A 137 14.28 -6.39 -17.38
N TYR A 138 14.09 -7.52 -16.69
CA TYR A 138 15.11 -8.54 -16.52
C TYR A 138 14.61 -9.84 -17.10
N ASP A 139 15.37 -10.39 -18.04
CA ASP A 139 15.09 -11.71 -18.61
C ASP A 139 16.08 -12.72 -18.01
N THR A 140 15.60 -13.96 -17.85
CA THR A 140 16.39 -15.05 -17.28
C THR A 140 16.85 -15.95 -18.42
N GLU A 141 18.15 -15.93 -18.70
CA GLU A 141 18.77 -16.77 -19.71
C GLU A 141 19.58 -17.88 -19.07
N TYR A 142 19.39 -19.10 -19.57
CA TYR A 142 20.13 -20.27 -19.13
C TYR A 142 21.35 -20.46 -20.02
N ILE A 143 22.52 -20.02 -19.55
CA ILE A 143 23.76 -20.18 -20.29
C ILE A 143 24.38 -21.52 -19.91
N LYS A 144 24.70 -22.33 -20.92
CA LYS A 144 25.55 -23.51 -20.75
C LYS A 144 27.00 -23.05 -20.71
N VAL A 145 27.54 -22.89 -19.51
CA VAL A 145 28.95 -22.59 -19.35
C VAL A 145 29.71 -23.91 -19.38
N GLU A 146 30.68 -24.00 -20.28
CA GLU A 146 31.63 -25.11 -20.28
C GLU A 146 32.48 -24.98 -19.02
N ILE A 147 32.34 -25.93 -18.11
CA ILE A 147 33.26 -26.03 -16.98
C ILE A 147 34.59 -26.46 -17.59
N GLU A 148 35.54 -25.53 -17.71
CA GLU A 148 36.93 -25.92 -17.79
C GLU A 148 37.22 -26.74 -16.53
N GLU A 149 37.43 -28.04 -16.70
CA GLU A 149 38.05 -28.84 -15.66
C GLU A 149 39.41 -28.18 -15.40
N GLU A 150 39.49 -27.30 -14.39
CA GLU A 150 40.74 -26.97 -13.76
C GLU A 150 41.34 -28.32 -13.37
N THR A 151 42.26 -28.78 -14.23
CA THR A 151 43.08 -29.93 -13.94
C THR A 151 43.74 -29.60 -12.60
N PRO A 152 43.43 -30.35 -11.52
CA PRO A 152 44.09 -30.11 -10.27
C PRO A 152 45.58 -30.31 -10.56
N LYS A 153 46.33 -29.21 -10.39
CA LYS A 153 47.77 -29.20 -10.49
C LYS A 153 48.27 -30.42 -9.73
N LYS A 154 48.83 -31.37 -10.46
CA LYS A 154 49.35 -32.64 -9.95
C LYS A 154 50.39 -32.32 -8.87
N LEU A 155 49.97 -32.18 -7.61
CA LEU A 155 50.88 -32.34 -6.49
C LEU A 155 51.19 -33.83 -6.48
N SER A 156 52.45 -34.16 -6.75
CA SER A 156 52.96 -35.51 -6.59
C SER A 156 52.66 -35.97 -5.17
N LEU A 157 51.76 -36.94 -5.04
CA LEU A 157 51.70 -37.80 -3.87
C LEU A 157 53.02 -38.58 -3.82
N THR A 158 53.99 -38.06 -3.08
CA THR A 158 54.98 -38.93 -2.45
C THR A 158 54.23 -39.70 -1.36
N SER A 159 54.42 -41.02 -1.37
CA SER A 159 53.80 -41.96 -0.45
C SER A 159 54.49 -41.93 0.92
N ASP A 160 54.53 -40.76 1.55
CA ASP A 160 55.22 -40.60 2.82
C ASP A 160 54.30 -41.02 3.98
N ARG A 161 54.72 -42.09 4.68
CA ARG A 161 54.05 -42.63 5.87
C ARG A 161 53.95 -41.55 6.96
N ILE A 162 52.74 -41.28 7.45
CA ILE A 162 52.50 -40.25 8.47
C ILE A 162 52.45 -40.90 9.87
N LYS A 163 53.31 -40.44 10.79
CA LYS A 163 53.34 -40.90 12.20
C LYS A 163 52.06 -40.49 12.92
N THR A 164 51.34 -41.44 13.52
CA THR A 164 50.15 -41.15 14.34
C THR A 164 50.50 -41.16 15.84
N LYS A 165 49.62 -40.58 16.68
CA LYS A 165 49.71 -40.60 18.15
C LYS A 165 49.02 -41.82 18.79
N LYS A 166 48.56 -42.81 18.00
CA LYS A 166 47.85 -43.98 18.51
C LYS A 166 48.85 -45.04 19.01
N GLN A 167 48.87 -45.29 20.32
CA GLN A 167 49.74 -46.30 20.93
C GLN A 167 49.27 -47.73 20.61
N THR A 168 50.23 -48.63 20.38
CA THR A 168 49.93 -50.07 20.17
C THR A 168 49.70 -50.82 21.48
N GLY A 169 50.15 -50.24 22.60
CA GLY A 169 50.16 -50.88 23.92
C GLY A 169 51.49 -51.54 24.27
N ASN A 170 52.40 -51.71 23.30
CA ASN A 170 53.74 -52.23 23.55
C ASN A 170 54.66 -51.14 24.12
N SER A 171 55.45 -51.51 25.13
CA SER A 171 56.43 -50.62 25.75
C SER A 171 57.73 -51.34 26.06
N GLU A 172 58.83 -50.63 25.95
CA GLU A 172 60.16 -51.12 26.27
C GLU A 172 60.74 -50.29 27.41
N VAL A 173 61.44 -50.95 28.33
CA VAL A 173 62.04 -50.33 29.52
C VAL A 173 63.54 -50.64 29.49
N ASP A 174 64.37 -49.61 29.62
CA ASP A 174 65.82 -49.72 29.74
C ASP A 174 66.28 -48.80 30.89
N GLY A 175 66.64 -49.43 32.02
CA GLY A 175 66.91 -48.74 33.28
C GLY A 175 65.74 -47.87 33.75
N ASP A 176 66.02 -46.60 34.03
CA ASP A 176 65.02 -45.61 34.45
C ASP A 176 64.23 -44.99 33.28
N TYR A 177 64.39 -45.49 32.05
CA TYR A 177 63.72 -44.94 30.87
C TYR A 177 62.71 -45.92 30.29
N LYS A 178 61.56 -45.39 29.84
CA LYS A 178 60.51 -46.15 29.16
C LYS A 178 60.12 -45.48 27.85
N ARG A 179 59.99 -46.24 26.75
CA ARG A 179 59.43 -45.78 25.47
C ARG A 179 58.21 -46.61 25.06
N TRP A 180 57.36 -46.04 24.21
CA TRP A 180 56.11 -46.66 23.72
C TRP A 180 56.13 -46.81 22.20
N GLU A 181 55.46 -47.84 21.69
CA GLU A 181 55.28 -48.06 20.25
C GLU A 181 53.93 -47.46 19.76
N TYR A 182 53.93 -46.91 18.55
CA TYR A 182 52.83 -46.19 17.90
C TYR A 182 52.57 -46.69 16.48
N TYR A 183 51.38 -46.43 15.93
CA TYR A 183 51.03 -46.74 14.54
C TYR A 183 51.34 -45.59 13.56
N TYR A 184 51.71 -45.92 12.32
CA TYR A 184 51.60 -45.04 11.14
C TYR A 184 50.17 -45.06 10.58
N SER A 185 49.86 -44.13 9.67
CA SER A 185 48.57 -44.07 8.96
C SER A 185 48.22 -45.36 8.18
N ASP A 186 49.23 -46.13 7.76
CA ASP A 186 49.09 -47.41 7.05
C ASP A 186 49.03 -48.65 7.97
N LYS A 187 48.95 -48.45 9.29
CA LYS A 187 48.95 -49.49 10.35
C LYS A 187 50.30 -50.18 10.59
N SER A 188 51.39 -49.78 9.94
CA SER A 188 52.74 -50.20 10.35
C SER A 188 53.14 -49.54 11.68
N THR A 189 54.12 -50.08 12.43
CA THR A 189 54.48 -49.57 13.76
C THR A 189 55.81 -48.82 13.78
N TYR A 190 55.98 -47.91 14.75
CA TYR A 190 57.26 -47.26 15.08
C TYR A 190 57.40 -46.98 16.58
N TRP A 191 58.63 -46.92 17.06
CA TRP A 191 58.94 -46.61 18.46
C TRP A 191 59.09 -45.10 18.69
N GLY A 192 58.45 -44.61 19.75
CA GLY A 192 58.60 -43.24 20.24
C GLY A 192 59.88 -43.03 21.06
N SER A 193 60.07 -41.79 21.51
CA SER A 193 61.24 -41.40 22.30
C SER A 193 61.22 -41.97 23.72
N TRP A 194 62.40 -42.19 24.30
CA TRP A 194 62.59 -42.61 25.68
C TRP A 194 62.22 -41.51 26.68
N VAL A 195 61.46 -41.87 27.73
CA VAL A 195 61.03 -40.96 28.79
C VAL A 195 61.48 -41.48 30.15
N LYS A 196 62.15 -40.63 30.95
CA LYS A 196 62.69 -40.98 32.27
C LYS A 196 61.58 -41.09 33.31
N GLN A 197 61.50 -42.22 34.01
CA GLN A 197 60.60 -42.47 35.13
C GLN A 197 61.28 -41.95 36.40
N SER A 198 60.69 -40.99 37.09
CA SER A 198 61.22 -40.49 38.36
C SER A 198 60.79 -41.42 39.49
N GLY A 199 61.76 -42.13 40.08
CA GLY A 199 61.53 -43.04 41.20
C GLY A 199 61.13 -42.32 42.48
N THR A 200 59.99 -42.69 43.05
CA THR A 200 59.54 -42.27 44.38
C THR A 200 60.36 -42.99 45.46
N LYS A 201 61.18 -42.22 46.20
CA LYS A 201 61.84 -42.70 47.42
C LYS A 201 60.83 -42.79 48.55
N ASN A 202 60.72 -43.98 49.15
CA ASN A 202 60.08 -44.21 50.43
C ASN A 202 60.83 -43.47 51.54
N SER A 203 60.11 -42.76 52.41
CA SER A 203 60.61 -42.44 53.75
C SER A 203 59.48 -42.46 54.78
N SER A 204 59.80 -43.10 55.89
CA SER A 204 59.05 -43.36 57.11
C SER A 204 58.38 -42.13 57.74
N PHE A 205 57.14 -42.35 58.21
CA PHE A 205 56.28 -41.39 58.90
C PHE A 205 56.94 -40.76 60.14
N SER A 206 56.95 -39.42 60.20
CA SER A 206 57.37 -38.64 61.37
C SER A 206 56.18 -38.00 62.08
N PHE A 207 56.26 -37.83 63.40
CA PHE A 207 55.22 -37.22 64.25
C PHE A 207 54.69 -35.86 63.74
N TRP A 208 55.54 -35.07 63.06
CA TRP A 208 55.17 -33.81 62.44
C TRP A 208 54.27 -33.95 61.19
N GLU A 209 54.30 -35.11 60.52
CA GLU A 209 53.37 -35.40 59.41
C GLU A 209 51.98 -35.75 59.92
N ILE A 210 51.86 -36.38 61.10
CA ILE A 210 50.55 -36.66 61.72
C ILE A 210 49.91 -35.36 62.21
N LEU A 211 50.71 -34.44 62.77
CA LEU A 211 50.23 -33.11 63.15
C LEU A 211 49.90 -32.26 61.91
N GLY A 212 50.68 -32.38 60.85
CA GLY A 212 50.40 -31.79 59.53
C GLY A 212 49.11 -32.34 58.92
N LEU A 213 48.87 -33.65 58.97
CA LEU A 213 47.64 -34.30 58.51
C LEU A 213 46.43 -33.89 59.33
N LEU A 214 46.55 -33.76 60.65
CA LEU A 214 45.47 -33.27 61.50
C LEU A 214 45.15 -31.80 61.22
N LEU A 215 46.16 -30.96 61.00
CA LEU A 215 45.94 -29.56 60.63
C LEU A 215 45.38 -29.42 59.21
N GLN A 216 45.82 -30.25 58.27
CA GLN A 216 45.38 -30.26 56.88
C GLN A 216 43.97 -30.85 56.72
N THR A 217 43.59 -31.83 57.56
CA THR A 217 42.21 -32.33 57.65
C THR A 217 41.29 -31.33 58.34
N LEU A 218 41.77 -30.57 59.34
CA LEU A 218 40.99 -29.51 59.97
C LEU A 218 40.76 -28.32 59.01
N ILE A 219 41.80 -27.90 58.28
CA ILE A 219 41.70 -26.86 57.24
C ILE A 219 40.85 -27.37 56.06
N GLY A 220 41.05 -28.63 55.65
CA GLY A 220 40.24 -29.28 54.63
C GLY A 220 38.77 -29.35 55.03
N ALA A 221 38.46 -29.68 56.29
CA ALA A 221 37.09 -29.67 56.82
C ALA A 221 36.50 -28.25 56.84
N ILE A 222 37.28 -27.22 57.19
CA ILE A 222 36.85 -25.81 57.18
C ILE A 222 36.50 -25.34 55.76
N PHE A 223 37.13 -25.85 54.71
CA PHE A 223 36.79 -25.51 53.32
C PHE A 223 35.74 -26.44 52.69
N ILE A 224 35.81 -27.74 52.95
CA ILE A 224 34.92 -28.76 52.35
C ILE A 224 33.53 -28.75 52.98
N ILE A 225 33.42 -28.51 54.29
CA ILE A 225 32.11 -28.49 54.98
C ILE A 225 31.24 -27.32 54.46
N PRO A 226 31.74 -26.08 54.31
CA PRO A 226 30.99 -25.02 53.63
C PRO A 226 30.75 -25.32 52.14
N LEU A 227 31.66 -25.99 51.44
CA LEU A 227 31.45 -26.37 50.03
C LEU A 227 30.37 -27.44 49.86
N LEU A 228 30.19 -28.34 50.83
CA LEU A 228 29.11 -29.32 50.86
C LEU A 228 27.79 -28.71 51.33
N ILE A 229 27.80 -27.76 52.27
CA ILE A 229 26.58 -27.11 52.81
C ILE A 229 26.06 -25.99 51.88
N PHE A 230 26.94 -25.21 51.25
CA PHE A 230 26.60 -24.09 50.35
C PHE A 230 26.91 -24.36 48.87
N GLY A 231 27.99 -25.10 48.57
CA GLY A 231 28.43 -25.34 47.20
C GLY A 231 27.61 -26.39 46.43
N TRP A 232 26.79 -27.22 47.10
CA TRP A 232 25.87 -28.12 46.41
C TRP A 232 24.86 -27.36 45.52
N LYS A 233 24.50 -26.11 45.88
CA LYS A 233 23.66 -25.25 45.03
C LYS A 233 24.33 -24.83 43.72
N VAL A 234 25.66 -24.95 43.61
CA VAL A 234 26.44 -24.67 42.39
C VAL A 234 26.84 -25.96 41.68
N ILE A 235 27.20 -27.00 42.44
CA ILE A 235 27.60 -28.31 41.90
C ILE A 235 26.41 -29.04 41.28
N LEU A 236 25.21 -28.95 41.89
CA LEU A 236 24.00 -29.60 41.37
C LEU A 236 23.57 -29.05 40.00
N PRO A 237 23.50 -27.73 39.75
CA PRO A 237 23.21 -27.22 38.41
C PRO A 237 24.31 -27.55 37.40
N ILE A 238 25.60 -27.55 37.78
CA ILE A 238 26.68 -27.97 36.87
C ILE A 238 26.54 -29.46 36.51
N ALA A 239 26.22 -30.32 37.46
CA ALA A 239 25.97 -31.74 37.21
C ALA A 239 24.71 -31.97 36.36
N ILE A 240 23.65 -31.18 36.57
CA ILE A 240 22.45 -31.19 35.73
C ILE A 240 22.78 -30.74 34.30
N ILE A 241 23.60 -29.70 34.14
CA ILE A 241 24.02 -29.19 32.82
C ILE A 241 24.87 -30.24 32.10
N LEU A 242 25.85 -30.85 32.76
CA LEU A 242 26.67 -31.91 32.18
C LEU A 242 25.84 -33.16 31.86
N GLY A 243 24.90 -33.52 32.74
CA GLY A 243 23.94 -34.59 32.51
C GLY A 243 23.03 -34.30 31.32
N ALA A 244 22.55 -33.08 31.18
CA ALA A 244 21.74 -32.64 30.04
C ALA A 244 22.55 -32.64 28.74
N ILE A 245 23.82 -32.22 28.74
CA ILE A 245 24.71 -32.27 27.57
C ILE A 245 24.95 -33.72 27.15
N TYR A 246 25.17 -34.64 28.10
CA TYR A 246 25.35 -36.06 27.82
C TYR A 246 24.05 -36.72 27.32
N LEU A 247 22.91 -36.38 27.92
CA LEU A 247 21.59 -36.84 27.46
C LEU A 247 21.29 -36.32 26.05
N PHE A 248 21.64 -35.07 25.75
CA PHE A 248 21.51 -34.45 24.44
C PHE A 248 22.44 -35.09 23.40
N SER A 249 23.65 -35.54 23.80
CA SER A 249 24.53 -36.28 22.89
C SER A 249 23.98 -37.68 22.55
N LEU A 250 23.33 -38.36 23.52
CA LEU A 250 22.65 -39.64 23.33
C LEU A 250 21.37 -39.50 22.47
N LEU A 251 20.63 -38.41 22.65
CA LEU A 251 19.41 -38.09 21.89
C LEU A 251 19.70 -37.39 20.55
N SER A 252 20.96 -37.09 20.22
CA SER A 252 21.32 -36.37 18.98
C SER A 252 20.84 -37.10 17.72
N SER A 253 20.86 -38.43 17.71
CA SER A 253 20.33 -39.25 16.62
C SER A 253 18.80 -39.14 16.49
N VAL A 254 18.08 -39.08 17.62
CA VAL A 254 16.63 -38.89 17.66
C VAL A 254 16.25 -37.47 17.25
N ILE A 255 16.97 -36.45 17.72
CA ILE A 255 16.75 -35.04 17.38
C ILE A 255 16.97 -34.81 15.88
N ILE A 256 18.00 -35.41 15.27
CA ILE A 256 18.23 -35.33 13.82
C ILE A 256 17.12 -36.04 13.03
N SER A 257 16.58 -37.14 13.55
CA SER A 257 15.51 -37.88 12.87
C SER A 257 14.16 -37.15 12.98
N VAL A 258 13.86 -36.58 14.15
CA VAL A 258 12.66 -35.77 14.39
C VAL A 258 12.75 -34.45 13.63
N SER A 259 13.92 -33.80 13.57
CA SER A 259 14.09 -32.58 12.79
C SER A 259 13.88 -32.82 11.29
N LYS A 260 14.37 -33.93 10.73
CA LYS A 260 14.07 -34.30 9.33
C LYS A 260 12.57 -34.46 9.08
N TRP A 261 11.83 -35.03 10.03
CA TRP A 261 10.38 -35.17 9.93
C TRP A 261 9.68 -33.81 10.06
N ILE A 262 10.09 -32.99 11.03
CA ILE A 262 9.58 -31.61 11.20
C ILE A 262 9.85 -30.77 9.96
N PHE A 263 11.04 -30.81 9.36
CA PHE A 263 11.34 -30.05 8.14
C PHE A 263 10.56 -30.55 6.92
N ARG A 264 10.26 -31.85 6.84
CA ARG A 264 9.34 -32.38 5.82
C ARG A 264 7.90 -31.90 6.03
N PHE A 265 7.41 -31.91 7.26
CA PHE A 265 6.08 -31.38 7.59
C PHE A 265 5.99 -29.87 7.39
N ALA A 266 7.01 -29.12 7.82
CA ALA A 266 7.10 -27.69 7.58
C ALA A 266 7.16 -27.37 6.08
N GLY A 267 7.88 -28.18 5.29
CA GLY A 267 7.89 -28.09 3.84
C GLY A 267 6.51 -28.34 3.23
N ILE A 268 5.77 -29.35 3.69
CA ILE A 268 4.40 -29.62 3.23
C ILE A 268 3.45 -28.48 3.62
N VAL A 269 3.53 -27.98 4.86
CA VAL A 269 2.72 -26.85 5.32
C VAL A 269 3.04 -25.58 4.52
N LEU A 270 4.31 -25.31 4.26
CA LEU A 270 4.73 -24.19 3.40
C LEU A 270 4.17 -24.34 1.99
N LEU A 271 4.21 -25.56 1.42
CA LEU A 271 3.67 -25.83 0.08
C LEU A 271 2.14 -25.62 0.06
N VAL A 272 1.42 -26.06 1.10
CA VAL A 272 -0.01 -25.78 1.25
C VAL A 272 -0.29 -24.29 1.40
N LEU A 273 0.53 -23.54 2.16
CA LEU A 273 0.40 -22.09 2.31
C LEU A 273 0.73 -21.34 1.01
N VAL A 274 1.69 -21.82 0.22
CA VAL A 274 2.01 -21.26 -1.10
C VAL A 274 0.86 -21.54 -2.08
N VAL A 275 0.31 -22.75 -2.10
CA VAL A 275 -0.87 -23.08 -2.91
C VAL A 275 -2.07 -22.26 -2.47
N PHE A 276 -2.31 -22.12 -1.16
CA PHE A 276 -3.37 -21.27 -0.62
C PHE A 276 -3.13 -19.79 -0.94
N GLY A 277 -1.87 -19.34 -0.92
CA GLY A 277 -1.47 -17.98 -1.31
C GLY A 277 -1.68 -17.72 -2.79
N ILE A 278 -1.35 -18.67 -3.67
CA ILE A 278 -1.59 -18.61 -5.11
C ILE A 278 -3.10 -18.62 -5.39
N VAL A 279 -3.85 -19.54 -4.78
CA VAL A 279 -5.32 -19.60 -4.91
C VAL A 279 -5.96 -18.32 -4.37
N SER A 280 -5.54 -17.83 -3.21
CA SER A 280 -5.98 -16.55 -2.63
C SER A 280 -5.65 -15.38 -3.55
N SER A 281 -4.46 -15.35 -4.14
CA SER A 281 -4.05 -14.31 -5.09
C SER A 281 -4.89 -14.36 -6.36
N ILE A 282 -5.24 -15.55 -6.86
CA ILE A 282 -6.11 -15.74 -8.02
C ILE A 282 -7.58 -15.37 -7.68
N THR A 283 -8.05 -15.65 -6.45
CA THR A 283 -9.39 -15.22 -6.02
C THR A 283 -9.46 -13.73 -5.70
N ASN A 284 -8.36 -13.10 -5.29
CA ASN A 284 -8.28 -11.66 -5.05
C ASN A 284 -8.07 -10.86 -6.34
N THR A 285 -7.45 -11.43 -7.38
CA THR A 285 -7.42 -10.81 -8.72
C THR A 285 -8.78 -10.91 -9.42
N LEU A 286 -9.66 -11.81 -8.99
CA LEU A 286 -11.07 -11.88 -9.42
C LEU A 286 -12.02 -10.96 -8.61
N LYS A 287 -11.50 -10.22 -7.61
CA LYS A 287 -12.22 -9.22 -6.81
C LYS A 287 -11.93 -7.78 -7.20
N TYR A 288 -11.29 -7.53 -8.34
CA TYR A 288 -11.41 -6.22 -8.96
C TYR A 288 -12.74 -6.21 -9.70
N PRO A 289 -13.71 -5.36 -9.33
CA PRO A 289 -14.89 -5.19 -10.15
C PRO A 289 -14.39 -4.77 -11.53
N ASN A 290 -14.76 -5.53 -12.56
CA ASN A 290 -14.70 -5.02 -13.93
C ASN A 290 -15.58 -3.77 -13.93
N ILE A 291 -14.96 -2.59 -13.92
CA ILE A 291 -15.67 -1.32 -14.08
C ILE A 291 -16.16 -1.31 -15.52
N LYS A 292 -17.33 -1.93 -15.76
CA LYS A 292 -18.08 -1.69 -16.98
C LYS A 292 -18.58 -0.25 -16.86
N LYS A 293 -18.02 0.66 -17.67
CA LYS A 293 -18.73 1.88 -18.05
C LYS A 293 -19.95 1.44 -18.87
N THR A 294 -21.05 1.12 -18.21
CA THR A 294 -22.34 1.11 -18.86
C THR A 294 -22.75 2.55 -19.08
N ASN A 295 -23.10 2.89 -20.33
CA ASN A 295 -23.81 4.13 -20.61
C ASN A 295 -25.06 4.13 -19.72
N VAL A 296 -25.26 5.22 -18.98
CA VAL A 296 -26.46 5.45 -18.18
C VAL A 296 -27.64 5.49 -19.15
N VAL A 297 -28.28 4.34 -19.31
CA VAL A 297 -29.64 4.26 -19.81
C VAL A 297 -30.46 4.19 -18.54
N ASP A 298 -31.25 5.24 -18.35
CA ASP A 298 -32.37 5.32 -17.41
C ASP A 298 -33.10 3.96 -17.42
N ASP A 299 -32.97 3.20 -16.33
CA ASP A 299 -33.72 1.96 -16.22
C ASP A 299 -35.19 2.37 -16.10
N ALA A 300 -36.02 1.83 -16.97
CA ALA A 300 -37.40 2.26 -17.20
C ALA A 300 -38.36 1.99 -16.01
N ASP A 301 -37.81 1.81 -14.80
CA ASP A 301 -38.48 1.38 -13.58
C ASP A 301 -38.52 2.47 -12.47
N GLU A 302 -37.91 3.65 -12.67
CA GLU A 302 -38.02 4.77 -11.72
C GLU A 302 -39.37 5.51 -11.87
N VAL A 303 -40.32 5.22 -10.98
CA VAL A 303 -41.62 5.90 -10.92
C VAL A 303 -41.64 6.88 -9.76
N THR A 304 -41.71 8.18 -10.05
CA THR A 304 -42.05 9.20 -9.06
C THR A 304 -43.56 9.29 -8.90
N VAL A 305 -44.06 9.06 -7.68
CA VAL A 305 -45.48 9.23 -7.36
C VAL A 305 -45.63 10.26 -6.25
N ILE A 306 -46.55 11.21 -6.44
CA ILE A 306 -46.98 12.16 -5.42
C ILE A 306 -48.40 11.80 -5.03
N GLU A 307 -48.58 11.33 -3.80
CA GLU A 307 -49.88 10.91 -3.27
C GLU A 307 -50.19 11.61 -1.94
N ASP A 308 -51.45 11.99 -1.75
CA ASP A 308 -51.91 12.50 -0.45
C ASP A 308 -51.94 11.38 0.57
N ASN A 309 -51.25 11.56 1.70
CA ASN A 309 -51.27 10.60 2.80
C ASN A 309 -52.20 11.11 3.93
N PRO A 310 -53.43 10.58 4.04
CA PRO A 310 -54.42 11.06 5.00
C PRO A 310 -54.04 10.78 6.46
N ILE A 311 -53.12 9.84 6.71
CA ILE A 311 -52.63 9.51 8.05
C ILE A 311 -51.64 10.56 8.54
N LEU A 312 -50.81 11.07 7.62
CA LEU A 312 -49.76 12.05 7.93
C LEU A 312 -50.27 13.49 7.76
N GLY A 313 -51.37 13.70 7.02
CA GLY A 313 -51.90 15.03 6.72
C GLY A 313 -51.02 15.82 5.75
N ASP A 314 -50.17 15.14 4.98
CA ASP A 314 -49.25 15.72 3.99
C ASP A 314 -49.19 14.83 2.74
N SER A 315 -48.79 15.41 1.61
CA SER A 315 -48.50 14.65 0.39
C SER A 315 -47.11 14.04 0.49
N ILE A 316 -46.94 12.80 0.03
CA ILE A 316 -45.67 12.08 0.04
C ILE A 316 -45.13 11.97 -1.38
N ILE A 317 -43.90 12.41 -1.55
CA ILE A 317 -43.10 12.15 -2.74
C ILE A 317 -42.43 10.78 -2.54
N THR A 318 -42.69 9.84 -3.43
CA THR A 318 -42.07 8.51 -3.42
C THR A 318 -41.28 8.28 -4.69
N HIS A 319 -40.04 7.81 -4.54
CA HIS A 319 -39.22 7.28 -5.62
C HIS A 319 -38.93 5.81 -5.37
N HIS A 320 -39.41 4.95 -6.27
CA HIS A 320 -39.06 3.53 -6.27
C HIS A 320 -37.68 3.34 -6.89
N ARG A 321 -36.75 2.71 -6.16
CA ARG A 321 -35.35 2.55 -6.57
C ARG A 321 -34.93 1.09 -6.52
N ILE A 322 -34.23 0.65 -7.56
CA ILE A 322 -33.58 -0.66 -7.65
C ILE A 322 -32.11 -0.42 -8.01
N TRP A 323 -31.18 -0.95 -7.22
CA TRP A 323 -29.74 -0.73 -7.44
C TRP A 323 -28.89 -1.91 -6.97
N GLU A 324 -27.62 -1.93 -7.39
CA GLU A 324 -26.64 -2.95 -6.99
C GLU A 324 -25.56 -2.37 -6.07
N ASP A 325 -25.06 -3.17 -5.12
CA ASP A 325 -23.81 -2.86 -4.39
C ASP A 325 -22.55 -3.30 -5.16
N TYR A 326 -21.37 -3.06 -4.58
CA TYR A 326 -20.08 -3.42 -5.22
C TYR A 326 -19.85 -4.94 -5.36
N ALA A 327 -20.66 -5.77 -4.71
CA ALA A 327 -20.66 -7.21 -4.83
C ALA A 327 -21.77 -7.73 -5.77
N ASN A 328 -22.45 -6.82 -6.48
CA ASN A 328 -23.59 -7.08 -7.37
C ASN A 328 -24.79 -7.71 -6.64
N ASN A 329 -24.97 -7.43 -5.35
CA ASN A 329 -26.23 -7.75 -4.69
C ASN A 329 -27.28 -6.70 -5.06
N LEU A 330 -28.47 -7.15 -5.45
CA LEU A 330 -29.58 -6.27 -5.81
C LEU A 330 -30.36 -5.84 -4.57
N TYR A 331 -30.68 -4.54 -4.49
CA TYR A 331 -31.50 -3.92 -3.46
C TYR A 331 -32.66 -3.16 -4.11
N GLU A 332 -33.75 -3.06 -3.38
CA GLU A 332 -34.98 -2.40 -3.79
C GLU A 332 -35.54 -1.66 -2.59
N ALA A 333 -35.93 -0.39 -2.78
CA ALA A 333 -36.50 0.43 -1.71
C ALA A 333 -37.29 1.62 -2.25
N ASP A 334 -38.29 2.04 -1.49
CA ASP A 334 -39.01 3.30 -1.71
C ASP A 334 -38.38 4.42 -0.88
N LEU A 335 -37.78 5.40 -1.55
CA LEU A 335 -37.34 6.64 -0.92
C LEU A 335 -38.53 7.60 -0.81
N LYS A 336 -38.91 7.94 0.42
CA LYS A 336 -40.11 8.73 0.71
C LYS A 336 -39.74 10.03 1.37
N MET A 337 -40.36 11.12 0.92
CA MET A 337 -40.21 12.45 1.48
C MET A 337 -41.57 13.14 1.64
N ARG A 338 -41.71 13.91 2.71
CA ARG A 338 -42.84 14.80 2.93
C ARG A 338 -42.76 16.00 1.99
N PHE A 339 -43.88 16.33 1.36
CA PHE A 339 -43.93 17.51 0.50
C PHE A 339 -43.81 18.80 1.30
N SER A 340 -44.25 18.82 2.56
CA SER A 340 -44.01 19.93 3.48
C SER A 340 -42.51 20.13 3.72
N ASP A 341 -41.79 19.06 4.03
CA ASP A 341 -40.35 19.13 4.35
C ASP A 341 -39.55 19.58 3.12
N TYR A 342 -39.92 19.10 1.92
CA TYR A 342 -39.36 19.59 0.66
C TYR A 342 -39.52 21.11 0.49
N LYS A 343 -40.73 21.63 0.71
CA LYS A 343 -41.00 23.07 0.60
C LYS A 343 -40.22 23.87 1.63
N ASP A 344 -40.15 23.38 2.85
CA ASP A 344 -39.49 24.08 3.95
C ASP A 344 -37.96 24.11 3.76
N ALA A 345 -37.36 23.00 3.29
CA ALA A 345 -35.94 22.94 2.94
C ALA A 345 -35.60 23.87 1.75
N TYR A 346 -36.46 23.89 0.71
CA TYR A 346 -36.32 24.82 -0.41
C TYR A 346 -36.37 26.29 0.07
N GLN A 347 -37.30 26.62 0.98
CA GLN A 347 -37.41 27.97 1.55
C GLN A 347 -36.21 28.31 2.42
N LEU A 348 -35.74 27.39 3.26
CA LEU A 348 -34.55 27.57 4.08
C LEU A 348 -33.36 27.96 3.20
N ARG A 349 -33.01 27.15 2.20
CA ARG A 349 -31.85 27.43 1.34
C ARG A 349 -31.95 28.80 0.69
N ASN A 350 -33.12 29.14 0.14
CA ASN A 350 -33.32 30.42 -0.53
C ASN A 350 -33.24 31.62 0.43
N ASN A 351 -33.65 31.45 1.69
CA ASN A 351 -33.62 32.49 2.71
C ASN A 351 -32.27 32.63 3.43
N LEU A 352 -31.34 31.67 3.27
CA LEU A 352 -29.99 31.78 3.83
C LEU A 352 -29.29 33.04 3.32
N SER A 353 -28.86 33.90 4.23
CA SER A 353 -28.23 35.18 3.91
C SER A 353 -26.71 35.12 4.14
N ILE A 354 -26.07 34.05 3.65
CA ILE A 354 -24.62 33.84 3.75
C ILE A 354 -24.00 34.05 2.36
N PRO A 355 -23.04 34.94 2.15
CA PRO A 355 -22.35 35.07 0.87
C PRO A 355 -21.40 33.89 0.64
N LEU A 356 -21.25 33.42 -0.60
CA LEU A 356 -20.38 32.28 -0.97
C LEU A 356 -19.07 32.78 -1.62
N ASN A 357 -18.19 33.37 -0.82
CA ASN A 357 -16.92 33.93 -1.31
C ASN A 357 -15.68 33.23 -0.72
N THR A 358 -15.87 32.40 0.30
CA THR A 358 -14.76 31.76 1.04
C THR A 358 -15.15 30.36 1.48
N THR A 359 -14.15 29.49 1.66
CA THR A 359 -14.34 28.13 2.19
C THR A 359 -15.08 28.13 3.54
N SER A 360 -14.79 29.09 4.43
CA SER A 360 -15.47 29.18 5.73
C SER A 360 -16.97 29.48 5.60
N GLN A 361 -17.37 30.26 4.59
CA GLN A 361 -18.77 30.56 4.33
C GLN A 361 -19.47 29.36 3.72
N TYR A 362 -18.83 28.68 2.77
CA TYR A 362 -19.31 27.40 2.22
C TYR A 362 -19.55 26.39 3.35
N ASN A 363 -18.56 26.18 4.24
CA ASN A 363 -18.68 25.28 5.40
C ASN A 363 -19.87 25.64 6.29
N ARG A 364 -20.13 26.93 6.50
CA ARG A 364 -21.29 27.40 7.27
C ARG A 364 -22.61 27.12 6.55
N ILE A 365 -22.67 27.27 5.23
CA ILE A 365 -23.84 26.95 4.41
C ILE A 365 -24.17 25.46 4.53
N VAL A 366 -23.20 24.58 4.23
CA VAL A 366 -23.43 23.12 4.32
C VAL A 366 -23.75 22.66 5.74
N SER A 367 -23.13 23.25 6.76
CA SER A 367 -23.46 22.96 8.17
C SER A 367 -24.89 23.38 8.52
N THR A 368 -25.32 24.56 8.09
CA THR A 368 -26.68 25.07 8.40
C THR A 368 -27.75 24.22 7.72
N ILE A 369 -27.51 23.81 6.48
CA ILE A 369 -28.39 22.90 5.74
C ILE A 369 -28.43 21.53 6.43
N TYR A 370 -27.26 20.96 6.73
CA TYR A 370 -27.14 19.69 7.45
C TYR A 370 -27.91 19.69 8.78
N ASP A 371 -27.72 20.72 9.61
CA ASP A 371 -28.32 20.81 10.94
C ASP A 371 -29.86 20.87 10.87
N TYR A 372 -30.41 21.49 9.82
CA TYR A 372 -31.84 21.57 9.59
C TYR A 372 -32.42 20.25 9.09
N ASP A 373 -31.80 19.66 8.06
CA ASP A 373 -32.32 18.48 7.36
C ASP A 373 -32.16 17.18 8.16
N LEU A 374 -31.29 17.15 9.17
CA LEU A 374 -30.98 15.94 9.96
C LEU A 374 -32.22 15.22 10.51
N ASN A 375 -33.28 15.96 10.87
CA ASN A 375 -34.50 15.37 11.43
C ASN A 375 -35.65 15.23 10.41
N GLN A 376 -35.45 15.74 9.18
CA GLN A 376 -36.46 15.77 8.13
C GLN A 376 -36.37 14.56 7.19
N LEU A 377 -35.37 13.71 7.37
CA LEU A 377 -35.14 12.47 6.62
C LEU A 377 -35.68 11.22 7.37
N ASP A 378 -36.62 11.37 8.29
CA ASP A 378 -37.17 10.29 9.14
C ASP A 378 -37.69 9.10 8.32
N LEU A 379 -38.42 9.38 7.24
CA LEU A 379 -38.95 8.36 6.33
C LEU A 379 -37.83 7.61 5.60
N VAL A 380 -36.77 8.32 5.19
CA VAL A 380 -35.59 7.71 4.56
C VAL A 380 -34.86 6.80 5.56
N TYR A 381 -34.67 7.25 6.79
CA TYR A 381 -34.05 6.44 7.84
C TYR A 381 -34.86 5.19 8.15
N SER A 382 -36.19 5.30 8.21
CA SER A 382 -37.08 4.13 8.38
C SER A 382 -36.94 3.12 7.25
N THR A 383 -36.81 3.58 5.99
CA THR A 383 -36.57 2.71 4.84
C THR A 383 -35.22 2.01 4.95
N LEU A 384 -34.15 2.76 5.26
CA LEU A 384 -32.79 2.22 5.40
C LEU A 384 -32.67 1.25 6.58
N ASP A 385 -33.36 1.51 7.69
CA ASP A 385 -33.43 0.60 8.84
C ASP A 385 -34.09 -0.73 8.49
N SER A 386 -35.19 -0.67 7.74
CA SER A 386 -35.89 -1.86 7.25
C SER A 386 -34.98 -2.68 6.33
N LEU A 387 -34.31 -2.03 5.38
CA LEU A 387 -33.37 -2.67 4.46
C LEU A 387 -32.21 -3.34 5.20
N LYS A 388 -31.63 -2.64 6.18
CA LYS A 388 -30.55 -3.16 7.03
C LYS A 388 -30.98 -4.39 7.81
N PHE A 389 -32.17 -4.38 8.39
CA PHE A 389 -32.71 -5.48 9.19
C PHE A 389 -33.01 -6.70 8.31
N GLU A 390 -33.73 -6.51 7.21
CA GLU A 390 -34.14 -7.58 6.30
C GLU A 390 -32.93 -8.28 5.68
N LYS A 391 -31.97 -7.51 5.16
CA LYS A 391 -30.77 -8.03 4.50
C LYS A 391 -29.65 -8.39 5.48
N LYS A 392 -29.87 -8.20 6.79
CA LYS A 392 -28.90 -8.49 7.87
C LYS A 392 -27.54 -7.83 7.64
N LEU A 393 -27.55 -6.57 7.21
CA LEU A 393 -26.33 -5.85 6.82
C LEU A 393 -25.49 -5.51 8.05
N ASN A 394 -24.21 -5.89 8.00
CA ASN A 394 -23.24 -5.42 8.99
C ASN A 394 -22.86 -3.95 8.72
N LYS A 395 -22.08 -3.33 9.61
CA LYS A 395 -21.70 -1.92 9.50
C LYS A 395 -20.98 -1.55 8.18
N ILE A 396 -20.16 -2.44 7.63
CA ILE A 396 -19.42 -2.16 6.39
C ILE A 396 -20.37 -2.29 5.19
N ALA A 397 -21.10 -3.41 5.13
CA ALA A 397 -22.06 -3.66 4.05
C ALA A 397 -23.18 -2.61 4.01
N PHE A 398 -23.66 -2.16 5.18
CA PHE A 398 -24.68 -1.11 5.24
C PHE A 398 -24.17 0.23 4.69
N ALA A 399 -22.90 0.58 4.94
CA ALA A 399 -22.31 1.77 4.36
C ALA A 399 -22.16 1.64 2.83
N GLU A 400 -21.74 0.47 2.34
CA GLU A 400 -21.60 0.19 0.91
C GLU A 400 -22.93 0.28 0.17
N VAL A 401 -24.01 -0.27 0.75
CA VAL A 401 -25.36 -0.18 0.19
C VAL A 401 -25.86 1.26 0.10
N ILE A 402 -25.59 2.07 1.13
CA ILE A 402 -25.99 3.49 1.12
C ILE A 402 -25.21 4.26 0.04
N VAL A 403 -23.89 4.10 -0.06
CA VAL A 403 -23.13 4.84 -1.09
C VAL A 403 -23.48 4.37 -2.48
N SER A 404 -23.62 3.07 -2.71
CA SER A 404 -23.99 2.56 -4.03
C SER A 404 -25.39 3.02 -4.46
N MET A 405 -26.34 3.14 -3.51
CA MET A 405 -27.66 3.73 -3.77
C MET A 405 -27.57 5.16 -4.30
N ILE A 406 -26.72 5.99 -3.70
CA ILE A 406 -26.56 7.40 -4.11
C ILE A 406 -25.75 7.52 -5.41
N GLN A 407 -24.73 6.68 -5.60
CA GLN A 407 -23.96 6.62 -6.84
C GLN A 407 -24.79 6.16 -8.05
N ASP A 408 -25.83 5.36 -7.80
CA ASP A 408 -26.74 4.85 -8.82
C ASP A 408 -27.72 5.91 -9.34
N ILE A 409 -28.01 6.96 -8.56
CA ILE A 409 -28.81 8.09 -9.02
C ILE A 409 -28.07 8.79 -10.18
N PRO A 410 -28.72 9.16 -11.29
CA PRO A 410 -28.09 9.92 -12.38
C PRO A 410 -27.55 11.28 -11.92
N TYR A 411 -26.42 11.70 -12.49
CA TYR A 411 -25.79 12.98 -12.13
C TYR A 411 -26.56 14.15 -12.74
N THR A 412 -26.90 15.15 -11.93
CA THR A 412 -27.48 16.42 -12.39
C THR A 412 -26.63 17.55 -11.88
N LEU A 413 -26.09 18.36 -12.79
CA LEU A 413 -25.30 19.53 -12.44
C LEU A 413 -26.18 20.61 -11.81
N ILE A 414 -25.81 21.10 -10.63
CA ILE A 414 -26.57 22.11 -9.90
C ILE A 414 -25.84 23.45 -10.00
N LEU A 415 -26.51 24.46 -10.58
CA LEU A 415 -25.87 25.73 -10.88
C LEU A 415 -26.63 26.90 -10.26
N SER A 416 -25.87 27.94 -9.85
CA SER A 416 -26.44 29.18 -9.30
C SER A 416 -27.12 30.03 -10.37
N ASP A 417 -26.58 30.05 -11.58
CA ASP A 417 -27.16 30.72 -12.74
C ASP A 417 -27.89 29.70 -13.64
N ASP A 418 -28.28 30.11 -14.84
CA ASP A 418 -28.97 29.20 -15.77
C ASP A 418 -28.06 28.04 -16.25
N CYS A 419 -28.66 27.09 -16.95
CA CYS A 419 -27.93 25.97 -17.57
C CYS A 419 -27.32 26.33 -18.93
N ASN A 420 -26.81 27.56 -19.10
CA ASN A 420 -26.11 27.96 -20.32
C ASN A 420 -24.61 27.82 -20.15
N ALA A 421 -23.96 27.01 -21.00
CA ALA A 421 -22.51 26.81 -21.01
C ALA A 421 -21.74 28.14 -21.11
N ASP A 422 -22.25 29.12 -21.87
CA ASP A 422 -21.59 30.41 -22.10
C ASP A 422 -21.46 31.28 -20.83
N ASN A 423 -22.22 30.95 -19.78
CA ASN A 423 -22.19 31.70 -18.52
C ASN A 423 -21.08 31.25 -17.56
N TYR A 424 -20.37 30.16 -17.89
CA TYR A 424 -19.34 29.59 -17.06
C TYR A 424 -18.00 29.62 -17.77
N ASN A 425 -16.94 29.85 -17.00
CA ASN A 425 -15.55 29.72 -17.46
C ASN A 425 -14.93 28.51 -16.75
N ASP A 426 -15.57 27.37 -16.96
CA ASP A 426 -15.22 26.10 -16.35
C ASP A 426 -15.37 25.01 -17.41
N THR A 427 -14.24 24.39 -17.76
CA THR A 427 -14.18 23.39 -18.82
C THR A 427 -15.10 22.20 -18.56
N PHE A 428 -15.25 21.76 -17.30
CA PHE A 428 -16.14 20.65 -16.99
C PHE A 428 -17.61 21.04 -17.19
N ILE A 429 -18.04 22.20 -16.69
CA ILE A 429 -19.41 22.69 -16.87
C ILE A 429 -19.73 22.90 -18.34
N GLU A 430 -18.83 23.54 -19.09
CA GLU A 430 -18.96 23.79 -20.53
C GLU A 430 -19.11 22.47 -21.31
N GLU A 431 -18.21 21.51 -21.10
CA GLU A 431 -18.24 20.21 -21.77
C GLU A 431 -19.48 19.39 -21.37
N TYR A 432 -19.83 19.39 -20.08
CA TYR A 432 -20.97 18.65 -19.57
C TYR A 432 -22.28 19.17 -20.16
N LEU A 433 -22.50 20.50 -20.16
CA LEU A 433 -23.68 21.13 -20.76
C LEU A 433 -23.68 20.99 -22.29
N ALA A 434 -22.53 21.11 -22.96
CA ALA A 434 -22.42 20.90 -24.40
C ALA A 434 -22.76 19.45 -24.81
N SER A 435 -22.46 18.49 -23.94
CA SER A 435 -22.85 17.08 -24.10
C SER A 435 -24.32 16.78 -23.78
N LYS A 436 -25.11 17.82 -23.45
CA LYS A 436 -26.52 17.75 -23.01
C LYS A 436 -26.71 16.95 -21.71
N GLY A 437 -25.75 17.05 -20.79
CA GLY A 437 -25.93 16.53 -19.44
C GLY A 437 -27.08 17.24 -18.69
N ASP A 438 -27.71 16.53 -17.76
CA ASP A 438 -28.83 17.08 -17.00
C ASP A 438 -28.37 18.20 -16.07
N CYS A 439 -29.10 19.31 -16.07
CA CYS A 439 -28.75 20.48 -15.27
C CYS A 439 -29.98 21.09 -14.60
N GLN A 440 -29.77 21.62 -13.39
CA GLN A 440 -30.70 22.47 -12.68
C GLN A 440 -30.06 23.82 -12.36
N GLY A 441 -30.43 24.83 -13.15
CA GLY A 441 -30.00 26.20 -12.94
C GLY A 441 -30.83 26.95 -11.90
N PHE A 442 -30.44 28.20 -11.64
CA PHE A 442 -31.09 29.12 -10.69
C PHE A 442 -31.21 28.56 -9.27
N THR A 443 -30.29 27.68 -8.88
CA THR A 443 -30.25 27.07 -7.57
C THR A 443 -29.22 27.78 -6.72
N LYS A 444 -29.67 28.58 -5.75
CA LYS A 444 -28.80 29.35 -4.87
C LYS A 444 -27.69 28.48 -4.27
N TYR A 445 -26.44 28.97 -4.36
CA TYR A 445 -25.20 28.28 -3.97
C TYR A 445 -24.76 27.13 -4.87
N GLY A 446 -25.51 26.80 -5.93
CA GLY A 446 -25.25 25.60 -6.73
C GLY A 446 -25.38 24.32 -5.90
N LEU A 447 -26.27 24.31 -4.91
CA LEU A 447 -26.37 23.22 -3.93
C LEU A 447 -27.84 22.92 -3.61
N LEU A 448 -28.22 21.64 -3.68
CA LEU A 448 -29.49 21.17 -3.13
C LEU A 448 -29.29 20.65 -1.69
N THR A 449 -30.31 20.86 -0.86
CA THR A 449 -30.34 20.28 0.48
C THR A 449 -30.53 18.75 0.40
N PRO A 450 -30.09 17.96 1.40
CA PRO A 450 -30.40 16.53 1.48
C PRO A 450 -31.86 16.18 1.22
N VAL A 451 -32.80 16.94 1.80
CA VAL A 451 -34.24 16.79 1.61
C VAL A 451 -34.63 17.03 0.15
N GLU A 452 -34.18 18.13 -0.45
CA GLU A 452 -34.49 18.43 -1.86
C GLU A 452 -33.88 17.40 -2.82
N PHE A 453 -32.68 16.90 -2.52
CA PHE A 453 -32.06 15.86 -3.34
C PHE A 453 -32.89 14.58 -3.32
N VAL A 454 -33.27 14.07 -2.14
CA VAL A 454 -34.12 12.87 -2.07
C VAL A 454 -35.49 13.12 -2.72
N SER A 455 -36.05 14.32 -2.59
CA SER A 455 -37.33 14.68 -3.23
C SER A 455 -37.27 14.75 -4.75
N THR A 456 -36.13 15.10 -5.35
CA THR A 456 -36.02 15.36 -6.80
C THR A 456 -35.15 14.37 -7.55
N LEU A 457 -34.30 13.63 -6.85
CA LEU A 457 -33.20 12.81 -7.38
C LEU A 457 -32.21 13.58 -8.28
N LYS A 458 -32.19 14.91 -8.18
CA LYS A 458 -31.22 15.76 -8.87
C LYS A 458 -30.12 16.13 -7.91
N GLY A 459 -28.87 15.86 -8.27
CA GLY A 459 -27.75 16.20 -7.39
C GLY A 459 -26.39 16.03 -8.06
N ASP A 460 -25.54 17.00 -7.78
CA ASP A 460 -24.12 17.02 -8.13
C ASP A 460 -23.25 16.47 -6.99
N CYS A 461 -21.93 16.60 -7.12
CA CYS A 461 -20.98 16.04 -6.15
C CYS A 461 -21.17 16.60 -4.73
N ASP A 462 -21.43 17.91 -4.59
CA ASP A 462 -21.64 18.58 -3.31
C ASP A 462 -22.95 18.10 -2.66
N THR A 463 -24.03 18.12 -3.43
CA THR A 463 -25.38 17.69 -3.00
C THR A 463 -25.38 16.23 -2.52
N ARG A 464 -24.79 15.33 -3.31
CA ARG A 464 -24.68 13.90 -2.99
C ARG A 464 -23.87 13.65 -1.72
N THR A 465 -22.73 14.32 -1.62
CA THR A 465 -21.84 14.17 -0.46
C THR A 465 -22.52 14.68 0.82
N LEU A 466 -23.28 15.78 0.74
CA LEU A 466 -24.00 16.33 1.87
C LEU A 466 -25.10 15.40 2.36
N LEU A 467 -25.86 14.76 1.47
CA LEU A 467 -26.82 13.72 1.84
C LEU A 467 -26.13 12.52 2.51
N LEU A 468 -25.04 12.02 1.92
CA LEU A 468 -24.27 10.91 2.49
C LEU A 468 -23.72 11.24 3.88
N PHE A 469 -23.18 12.45 4.07
CA PHE A 469 -22.73 12.92 5.38
C PHE A 469 -23.89 12.93 6.39
N THR A 470 -25.06 13.43 5.98
CA THR A 470 -26.26 13.52 6.82
C THR A 470 -26.73 12.13 7.28
N ILE A 471 -26.87 11.19 6.34
CA ILE A 471 -27.27 9.79 6.62
C ILE A 471 -26.22 9.10 7.51
N PHE A 472 -24.94 9.21 7.18
CA PHE A 472 -23.90 8.53 7.94
C PHE A 472 -23.74 9.07 9.36
N ASN A 473 -23.89 10.38 9.56
CA ASN A 473 -23.84 10.94 10.90
C ASN A 473 -25.05 10.50 11.74
N HIS A 474 -26.25 10.41 11.15
CA HIS A 474 -27.43 9.82 11.81
C HIS A 474 -27.14 8.40 12.34
N TYR A 475 -26.47 7.58 11.54
CA TYR A 475 -26.08 6.21 11.92
C TYR A 475 -24.80 6.09 12.75
N ASN A 476 -24.27 7.20 13.28
CA ASN A 476 -23.06 7.24 14.12
C ASN A 476 -21.80 6.67 13.42
N TYR A 477 -21.71 6.79 12.10
CA TYR A 477 -20.43 6.63 11.41
C TYR A 477 -19.53 7.83 11.69
N ASP A 478 -18.23 7.56 11.75
CA ASP A 478 -17.21 8.60 11.86
C ASP A 478 -16.81 8.98 10.43
N VAL A 479 -17.34 10.11 9.96
CA VAL A 479 -17.27 10.58 8.58
C VAL A 479 -16.87 12.05 8.48
N VAL A 480 -16.30 12.41 7.34
CA VAL A 480 -15.95 13.78 6.97
C VAL A 480 -16.45 14.06 5.56
N MET A 481 -17.01 15.24 5.35
CA MET A 481 -17.23 15.78 4.01
C MET A 481 -15.96 16.50 3.59
N LEU A 482 -15.40 16.10 2.45
CA LEU A 482 -14.19 16.69 1.88
C LEU A 482 -14.55 17.45 0.61
N SER A 483 -14.13 18.71 0.53
CA SER A 483 -14.26 19.53 -0.70
C SER A 483 -12.90 20.00 -1.17
N SER A 484 -12.77 20.25 -2.48
CA SER A 484 -11.56 20.82 -3.07
C SER A 484 -11.95 21.90 -4.08
N GLU A 485 -11.52 23.13 -3.82
CA GLU A 485 -11.66 24.24 -4.77
C GLU A 485 -10.82 24.01 -6.03
N LEU A 486 -9.64 23.36 -5.87
CA LEU A 486 -8.76 23.02 -6.99
C LEU A 486 -9.40 21.98 -7.92
N TYR A 487 -10.02 20.95 -7.33
CA TYR A 487 -10.65 19.87 -8.09
C TYR A 487 -12.09 20.16 -8.45
N LYS A 488 -12.68 21.23 -7.92
CA LYS A 488 -14.09 21.61 -8.07
C LYS A 488 -15.02 20.42 -7.81
N HIS A 489 -14.72 19.69 -6.73
CA HIS A 489 -15.32 18.41 -6.45
C HIS A 489 -15.49 18.17 -4.95
N SER A 490 -16.45 17.32 -4.60
CA SER A 490 -16.74 16.90 -3.23
C SER A 490 -16.85 15.38 -3.12
N ILE A 491 -16.25 14.84 -2.05
CA ILE A 491 -16.23 13.40 -1.74
C ILE A 491 -16.45 13.17 -0.25
N ILE A 492 -16.92 11.96 0.11
CA ILE A 492 -17.06 11.57 1.50
C ILE A 492 -15.81 10.81 1.97
N GLY A 493 -15.35 11.06 3.19
CA GLY A 493 -14.33 10.27 3.88
C GLY A 493 -14.96 9.51 5.05
N ILE A 494 -14.66 8.22 5.19
CA ILE A 494 -15.24 7.37 6.24
C ILE A 494 -14.17 6.59 7.01
N ASN A 495 -14.28 6.57 8.33
CA ASN A 495 -13.41 5.80 9.21
C ASN A 495 -13.97 4.38 9.40
N LEU A 496 -13.74 3.56 8.38
CA LEU A 496 -14.00 2.12 8.34
C LEU A 496 -12.73 1.39 7.86
N PRO A 497 -12.57 0.09 8.14
CA PRO A 497 -11.34 -0.66 7.83
C PRO A 497 -11.26 -1.04 6.35
N TYR A 498 -11.34 -0.04 5.46
CA TYR A 498 -11.12 -0.19 4.04
C TYR A 498 -9.63 -0.19 3.70
N ASN A 499 -9.33 -0.37 2.41
CA ASN A 499 -7.99 -0.24 1.85
C ASN A 499 -8.02 0.88 0.79
N GLY A 500 -6.85 1.42 0.43
CA GLY A 500 -6.73 2.44 -0.62
C GLY A 500 -6.48 3.85 -0.07
N ILE A 501 -6.87 4.85 -0.85
CA ILE A 501 -6.58 6.26 -0.57
C ILE A 501 -7.38 6.73 0.64
N SER A 502 -6.70 7.44 1.54
CA SER A 502 -7.30 7.98 2.76
C SER A 502 -6.68 9.32 3.12
N LYS A 503 -7.46 10.16 3.79
CA LYS A 503 -6.99 11.41 4.40
C LYS A 503 -6.87 11.21 5.91
N SER A 504 -5.70 11.54 6.45
CA SER A 504 -5.48 11.50 7.90
C SER A 504 -5.85 12.85 8.51
N ILE A 505 -6.79 12.85 9.46
CA ILE A 505 -7.25 14.05 10.17
C ILE A 505 -7.17 13.76 11.67
N ASN A 506 -6.30 14.50 12.38
CA ASN A 506 -6.05 14.31 13.82
C ASN A 506 -5.70 12.85 14.19
N GLY A 507 -4.89 12.18 13.37
CA GLY A 507 -4.47 10.79 13.58
C GLY A 507 -5.50 9.71 13.20
N ILE A 508 -6.71 10.11 12.80
CA ILE A 508 -7.75 9.19 12.30
C ILE A 508 -7.68 9.13 10.78
N LYS A 509 -7.71 7.91 10.22
CA LYS A 509 -7.75 7.68 8.77
C LYS A 509 -9.19 7.63 8.28
N TYR A 510 -9.50 8.53 7.35
CA TYR A 510 -10.77 8.52 6.62
C TYR A 510 -10.51 8.05 5.20
N PHE A 511 -10.99 6.86 4.85
CA PHE A 511 -10.91 6.35 3.49
C PHE A 511 -11.88 7.13 2.61
N VAL A 512 -11.37 7.67 1.50
CA VAL A 512 -12.16 8.52 0.62
C VAL A 512 -13.07 7.69 -0.27
N TRP A 513 -14.21 8.24 -0.63
CA TRP A 513 -15.20 7.56 -1.43
C TRP A 513 -15.77 8.53 -2.46
N GLU A 514 -15.51 8.25 -3.73
CA GLU A 514 -16.10 8.95 -4.86
C GLU A 514 -17.63 8.75 -4.87
N THR A 515 -18.41 9.80 -5.07
CA THR A 515 -19.88 9.75 -4.96
C THR A 515 -20.61 10.05 -6.27
N THR A 516 -19.88 10.54 -7.29
CA THR A 516 -20.44 10.92 -8.59
C THR A 516 -20.60 9.73 -9.53
N ASN A 517 -19.65 8.80 -9.56
CA ASN A 517 -19.66 7.69 -10.51
C ASN A 517 -20.24 6.41 -9.89
N LYS A 518 -21.13 5.75 -10.63
CA LYS A 518 -21.69 4.43 -10.27
C LYS A 518 -20.60 3.39 -10.05
N GLY A 519 -20.68 2.68 -8.94
CA GLY A 519 -19.89 1.46 -8.69
C GLY A 519 -18.43 1.70 -8.29
N ILE A 520 -18.05 2.91 -7.90
CA ILE A 520 -16.69 3.17 -7.39
C ILE A 520 -16.61 2.80 -5.89
N PRO A 521 -15.82 1.80 -5.50
CA PRO A 521 -15.71 1.37 -4.10
C PRO A 521 -14.83 2.33 -3.28
N PRO A 522 -14.87 2.27 -1.93
CA PRO A 522 -14.11 3.16 -1.07
C PRO A 522 -12.60 2.93 -1.25
N GLY A 523 -11.85 4.02 -1.11
CA GLY A 523 -10.39 4.06 -1.29
C GLY A 523 -9.93 4.11 -2.74
N ILE A 524 -10.86 4.08 -3.71
CA ILE A 524 -10.57 4.28 -5.13
C ILE A 524 -11.06 5.67 -5.55
N ILE A 525 -10.14 6.46 -6.07
CA ILE A 525 -10.42 7.78 -6.65
C ILE A 525 -9.49 7.98 -7.84
N SER A 526 -9.92 8.78 -8.82
CA SER A 526 -9.12 9.02 -10.02
C SER A 526 -7.81 9.73 -9.68
N ARG A 527 -6.77 9.51 -10.49
CA ARG A 527 -5.43 10.00 -10.17
C ARG A 527 -5.38 11.53 -10.15
N GLU A 528 -6.16 12.16 -11.02
CA GLU A 528 -6.24 13.61 -11.21
C GLU A 528 -6.65 14.34 -9.92
N ILE A 529 -7.43 13.67 -9.06
CA ILE A 529 -7.95 14.22 -7.81
C ILE A 529 -7.46 13.44 -6.57
N SER A 530 -6.44 12.58 -6.74
CA SER A 530 -5.96 11.67 -5.68
C SER A 530 -5.04 12.32 -4.63
N ASP A 531 -4.55 13.54 -4.84
CA ASP A 531 -3.67 14.21 -3.89
C ASP A 531 -4.47 14.82 -2.72
N MET A 532 -4.44 14.11 -1.60
CA MET A 532 -5.16 14.44 -0.38
C MET A 532 -4.77 15.78 0.26
N ARG A 533 -3.69 16.44 -0.18
CA ARG A 533 -3.28 17.77 0.32
C ARG A 533 -4.24 18.88 -0.10
N PHE A 534 -4.90 18.75 -1.25
CA PHE A 534 -5.82 19.76 -1.79
C PHE A 534 -7.27 19.58 -1.34
N TRP A 535 -7.55 18.52 -0.58
CA TRP A 535 -8.86 18.27 0.00
C TRP A 535 -8.98 18.94 1.37
N ASN A 536 -9.99 19.76 1.57
CA ASN A 536 -10.29 20.42 2.83
C ASN A 536 -11.49 19.77 3.51
N VAL A 537 -11.56 19.86 4.84
CA VAL A 537 -12.69 19.32 5.61
C VAL A 537 -13.78 20.39 5.67
N SER A 538 -14.94 20.10 5.07
CA SER A 538 -16.11 20.97 5.11
C SER A 538 -16.96 20.69 6.34
N LEU A 539 -17.21 19.40 6.60
CA LEU A 539 -17.95 18.90 7.75
C LEU A 539 -17.24 17.70 8.35
N LYS A 540 -17.40 17.52 9.67
CA LYS A 540 -16.90 16.35 10.40
C LYS A 540 -17.96 15.87 11.37
N SER A 541 -18.24 14.57 11.36
CA SER A 541 -19.19 13.96 12.29
C SER A 541 -18.73 14.17 13.73
N ASN A 542 -19.59 14.76 14.54
CA ASN A 542 -19.35 14.91 15.97
C ASN A 542 -19.73 13.61 16.68
N LYS A 543 -18.78 12.67 16.81
CA LYS A 543 -18.87 11.75 17.93
C LYS A 543 -18.79 12.60 19.18
N LYS A 544 -19.84 12.55 20.01
CA LYS A 544 -19.81 13.03 21.40
C LYS A 544 -18.45 12.69 22.00
N LEU A 545 -17.58 13.68 22.15
CA LEU A 545 -16.56 13.62 23.18
C LEU A 545 -17.39 13.59 24.46
N SER A 546 -17.50 12.40 25.06
CA SER A 546 -17.86 12.31 26.47
C SER A 546 -16.96 13.30 27.20
N ILE A 547 -17.61 14.30 27.82
CA ILE A 547 -16.97 15.23 28.77
C ILE A 547 -16.22 14.42 29.82
#